data_AF-A0A1H8ZEP1-F1
#
_entry.id   AF-A0A1H8ZEP1-F1
#
_cell.length_a   1.000
_cell.length_b   1.000
_cell.length_c   1.000
_cell.angle_alpha   90.00
_cell.angle_beta   90.00
_cell.angle_gamma   90.00
#
_symmetry.space_group_name_H-M   'P 1'
#
loop_
_entity.id
_entity.type
_entity.pdbx_description
1 polymer ?
#
loop_
_entity_poly.entity_id
_entity_poly.type
_entity_poly.pdbx_seq_one_letter_code
_entity_poly.pdbx_strand_id
1 'polypeptide(L)'
;MKSRKLILCIVLSLIVGLFNGFSLDENIIFADSNIVPNIKYKVQIQSLGWEKNYVDDGELSGTVGKAKRLEAIRIKLVDNNGNKISSSYGSVLYKTHIQKQGWESFFKKNDEISGTVGKSLRLEAIQIKLSGTIASQYDIYYQVQAQKFGWLGWAKNGENAGTAGYALRLEAIKIKLIKKGSTVPSSSLKAYYDKSSMPVVAYKTQIQTTGWENKYATNGMTSGTVGKAKRLEAIKIYIQKNNSGFSGGITYRTHVQKLGWQGFVSNDAISGTVGKALRLEAIQIKFTGNLANYFDIYYRVQAQKLGWMGWAKNGESAGTSGYGYRLEAIQIQPVVKGMAAPGATSNAYCVLPTTLSTTTERKDFSGSFSNYVTIKYDIYYDLVKVTNSNYLYKDKINKSIQDVCNEFYNGKGDSYDKESMRENLIEYAEYMANNYYASYDETYMWKLELEHVNNSKGYLSMNWSAQWYAGGVGNIFYYSATYDIRTGEKVTLQKVLGMSNEDLLNKITNALYPIWKSSMSYNELKKIVKETFNNNYNFYIDGSGNVYFLYGSYEIATTSYDEVYIGKI
;
A
#
# COMPACT_ATOMS: atom_id res chain seq x y z
N MET A 1 0.50 -40.90 -60.77
CA MET A 1 -0.58 -41.02 -61.76
C MET A 1 -1.79 -41.71 -61.12
N LYS A 2 -2.93 -41.00 -61.13
CA LYS A 2 -4.35 -41.44 -61.18
C LYS A 2 -4.66 -42.93 -61.02
N SER A 3 -5.76 -43.43 -60.45
CA SER A 3 -6.91 -42.93 -59.69
C SER A 3 -7.78 -44.18 -59.50
N ARG A 4 -8.21 -44.53 -58.28
CA ARG A 4 -9.28 -45.54 -58.07
C ARG A 4 -10.53 -44.81 -57.55
N LYS A 5 -11.44 -44.52 -58.48
CA LYS A 5 -12.85 -44.20 -58.24
C LYS A 5 -13.66 -45.09 -59.19
N LEU A 6 -14.88 -45.41 -58.77
CA LEU A 6 -15.96 -46.05 -59.53
C LEU A 6 -15.90 -47.59 -59.66
N ILE A 7 -16.45 -48.26 -58.66
CA ILE A 7 -17.26 -49.46 -58.86
C ILE A 7 -18.65 -49.11 -58.33
N LEU A 8 -19.68 -49.60 -59.03
CA LEU A 8 -21.11 -49.62 -58.69
C LEU A 8 -22.01 -48.57 -59.37
N CYS A 9 -22.06 -48.59 -60.70
CA CYS A 9 -23.30 -48.40 -61.43
C CYS A 9 -23.43 -49.52 -62.47
N ILE A 10 -24.66 -49.98 -62.71
CA ILE A 10 -25.08 -50.95 -63.74
C ILE A 10 -25.01 -52.41 -63.29
N VAL A 11 -25.96 -52.84 -62.46
CA VAL A 11 -26.87 -53.95 -62.79
C VAL A 11 -28.18 -53.70 -62.04
N LEU A 12 -29.21 -53.23 -62.75
CA LEU A 12 -30.61 -53.69 -62.66
C LEU A 12 -31.49 -52.72 -63.45
N SER A 13 -31.56 -52.96 -64.76
CA SER A 13 -32.65 -52.50 -65.60
C SER A 13 -33.37 -53.76 -66.08
N LEU A 14 -34.33 -54.26 -65.29
CA LEU A 14 -35.39 -55.17 -65.72
C LEU A 14 -36.30 -55.49 -64.53
N ILE A 15 -37.41 -54.75 -64.44
CA ILE A 15 -38.80 -55.27 -64.40
C ILE A 15 -39.69 -54.08 -64.00
N VAL A 16 -40.47 -53.66 -64.97
CA VAL A 16 -41.58 -52.73 -64.85
C VAL A 16 -42.76 -53.47 -64.21
N GLY A 17 -43.45 -52.80 -63.29
CA GLY A 17 -44.89 -53.01 -63.13
C GLY A 17 -45.33 -53.38 -61.71
N LEU A 18 -46.19 -52.52 -61.16
CA LEU A 18 -47.04 -52.70 -59.96
C LEU A 18 -46.34 -52.41 -58.63
N PHE A 19 -46.34 -51.13 -58.22
CA PHE A 19 -47.19 -50.63 -57.15
C PHE A 19 -46.89 -49.13 -56.97
N ASN A 20 -47.89 -48.30 -57.24
CA ASN A 20 -47.88 -46.90 -56.87
C ASN A 20 -47.90 -46.80 -55.34
N GLY A 21 -47.00 -45.97 -54.80
CA GLY A 21 -47.16 -45.37 -53.48
C GLY A 21 -46.25 -45.95 -52.40
N PHE A 22 -44.95 -45.68 -52.46
CA PHE A 22 -44.10 -45.43 -51.29
C PHE A 22 -42.83 -44.72 -51.76
N SER A 23 -42.78 -43.39 -51.63
CA SER A 23 -41.53 -42.64 -51.70
C SER A 23 -40.79 -42.90 -50.39
N LEU A 24 -39.76 -43.75 -50.43
CA LEU A 24 -38.74 -43.75 -49.40
C LEU A 24 -37.92 -42.48 -49.59
N ASP A 25 -38.18 -41.46 -48.78
CA ASP A 25 -37.26 -40.34 -48.58
C ASP A 25 -35.98 -40.91 -47.95
N GLU A 26 -35.03 -41.34 -48.78
CA GLU A 26 -33.65 -41.55 -48.37
C GLU A 26 -32.99 -40.19 -48.09
N ASN A 27 -33.33 -39.57 -46.96
CA ASN A 27 -32.49 -38.56 -46.35
C ASN A 27 -31.36 -39.23 -45.57
N ILE A 28 -30.37 -39.73 -46.31
CA ILE A 28 -29.04 -40.02 -45.76
C ILE A 28 -28.41 -38.67 -45.42
N ILE A 29 -28.48 -38.27 -44.14
CA ILE A 29 -27.79 -37.11 -43.60
C ILE A 29 -26.30 -37.41 -43.63
N PHE A 30 -25.60 -37.00 -44.69
CA PHE A 30 -24.17 -36.81 -44.62
C PHE A 30 -23.90 -35.72 -43.57
N ALA A 31 -23.16 -36.06 -42.52
CA ALA A 31 -22.63 -35.07 -41.59
C ALA A 31 -21.81 -34.06 -42.40
N ASP A 32 -22.27 -32.81 -42.42
CA ASP A 32 -21.63 -31.73 -43.16
C ASP A 32 -20.20 -31.53 -42.67
N SER A 33 -19.24 -32.00 -43.46
CA SER A 33 -17.81 -32.03 -43.14
C SER A 33 -17.13 -30.65 -43.24
N ASN A 34 -17.88 -29.58 -43.49
CA ASN A 34 -17.35 -28.22 -43.72
C ASN A 34 -17.85 -27.15 -42.71
N ILE A 35 -18.50 -27.53 -41.61
CA ILE A 35 -18.91 -26.57 -40.59
C ILE A 35 -17.67 -26.04 -39.86
N VAL A 36 -17.38 -24.75 -40.02
CA VAL A 36 -16.41 -24.01 -39.18
C VAL A 36 -17.19 -23.35 -38.04
N PRO A 37 -17.14 -23.89 -36.82
CA PRO A 37 -17.93 -23.36 -35.71
C PRO A 37 -17.33 -22.08 -35.14
N ASN A 38 -18.21 -21.22 -34.63
CA ASN A 38 -17.91 -19.96 -33.96
C ASN A 38 -18.82 -19.81 -32.72
N ILE A 39 -18.34 -19.13 -31.68
CA ILE A 39 -19.10 -18.83 -30.47
C ILE A 39 -19.43 -17.34 -30.40
N LYS A 40 -20.70 -17.02 -30.19
CA LYS A 40 -21.17 -15.64 -29.98
C LYS A 40 -21.85 -15.52 -28.63
N TYR A 41 -21.61 -14.42 -27.92
CA TYR A 41 -22.19 -14.19 -26.60
C TYR A 41 -22.44 -12.72 -26.31
N LYS A 42 -23.32 -12.46 -25.35
CA LYS A 42 -23.55 -11.13 -24.78
C LYS A 42 -24.07 -11.24 -23.36
N VAL A 43 -23.91 -10.17 -22.59
CA VAL A 43 -24.34 -10.10 -21.19
C VAL A 43 -25.38 -9.01 -20.96
N GLN A 44 -26.17 -9.19 -19.90
CA GLN A 44 -27.03 -8.18 -19.30
C GLN A 44 -26.23 -7.49 -18.19
N ILE A 45 -26.04 -6.17 -18.30
CA ILE A 45 -25.22 -5.38 -17.40
C ILE A 45 -26.11 -4.47 -16.56
N GLN A 46 -25.83 -4.37 -15.27
CA GLN A 46 -26.54 -3.48 -14.35
C GLN A 46 -26.70 -2.07 -14.92
N SER A 47 -27.94 -1.59 -14.94
CA SER A 47 -28.35 -0.26 -15.41
C SER A 47 -28.12 0.02 -16.90
N LEU A 48 -27.45 -0.86 -17.65
CA LEU A 48 -27.23 -0.70 -19.10
C LEU A 48 -28.10 -1.65 -19.93
N GLY A 49 -28.64 -2.70 -19.31
CA GLY A 49 -29.42 -3.70 -20.02
C GLY A 49 -28.55 -4.68 -20.80
N TRP A 50 -29.14 -5.32 -21.80
CA TRP A 50 -28.42 -6.21 -22.71
C TRP A 50 -27.48 -5.38 -23.58
N GLU A 51 -26.27 -5.90 -23.81
CA GLU A 51 -25.43 -5.39 -24.89
C GLU A 51 -26.18 -5.47 -26.23
N LYS A 52 -26.02 -4.42 -27.05
CA LYS A 52 -26.73 -4.28 -28.32
C LYS A 52 -26.43 -5.45 -29.27
N ASN A 53 -25.16 -5.80 -29.38
CA ASN A 53 -24.65 -6.85 -30.27
C ASN A 53 -24.07 -8.02 -29.47
N TYR A 54 -24.03 -9.19 -30.09
CA TYR A 54 -23.20 -10.28 -29.61
C TYR A 54 -21.75 -9.98 -29.98
N VAL A 55 -20.82 -10.30 -29.08
CA VAL A 55 -19.40 -10.32 -29.38
C VAL A 55 -19.00 -11.70 -29.91
N ASP A 56 -17.89 -11.72 -30.65
CA ASP A 56 -17.33 -12.92 -31.26
C ASP A 56 -16.36 -13.66 -30.31
N ASP A 57 -15.85 -14.79 -30.78
CA ASP A 57 -14.87 -15.62 -30.09
C ASP A 57 -13.71 -14.81 -29.49
N GLY A 58 -13.51 -14.94 -28.18
CA GLY A 58 -12.40 -14.33 -27.46
C GLY A 58 -12.57 -12.85 -27.11
N GLU A 59 -13.59 -12.19 -27.66
CA GLU A 59 -13.85 -10.77 -27.44
C GLU A 59 -14.43 -10.47 -26.06
N LEU A 60 -14.27 -9.25 -25.57
CA LEU A 60 -14.77 -8.88 -24.25
C LEU A 60 -16.28 -8.63 -24.28
N SER A 61 -17.01 -9.26 -23.37
CA SER A 61 -18.42 -8.95 -23.08
C SER A 61 -18.56 -8.51 -21.62
N GLY A 62 -19.23 -7.37 -21.38
CA GLY A 62 -19.32 -6.73 -20.06
C GLY A 62 -18.49 -5.45 -19.93
N THR A 63 -18.13 -5.09 -18.69
CA THR A 63 -17.35 -3.87 -18.41
C THR A 63 -16.23 -4.14 -17.42
N VAL A 64 -15.06 -3.57 -17.66
CA VAL A 64 -13.92 -3.60 -16.72
C VAL A 64 -13.75 -2.21 -16.10
N GLY A 65 -13.61 -2.14 -14.78
CA GLY A 65 -13.33 -0.89 -14.06
C GLY A 65 -14.54 0.03 -13.86
N LYS A 66 -15.71 -0.30 -14.42
CA LYS A 66 -16.95 0.50 -14.26
C LYS A 66 -17.80 0.09 -13.05
N ALA A 67 -17.36 -0.93 -12.30
CA ALA A 67 -18.05 -1.47 -11.13
C ALA A 67 -19.51 -1.91 -11.38
N LYS A 68 -19.85 -2.33 -12.61
CA LYS A 68 -21.18 -2.84 -12.97
C LYS A 68 -21.20 -4.36 -12.93
N ARG A 69 -22.22 -4.95 -12.31
CA ARG A 69 -22.44 -6.41 -12.28
C ARG A 69 -23.01 -6.92 -13.59
N LEU A 70 -22.65 -8.15 -13.94
CA LEU A 70 -23.42 -8.98 -14.86
C LEU A 70 -24.65 -9.53 -14.13
N GLU A 71 -25.80 -9.57 -14.80
CA GLU A 71 -27.07 -10.09 -14.25
C GLU A 71 -27.57 -11.33 -15.00
N ALA A 72 -27.25 -11.44 -16.29
CA ALA A 72 -27.56 -12.59 -17.14
C ALA A 72 -26.59 -12.68 -18.33
N ILE A 73 -26.58 -13.84 -19.00
CA ILE A 73 -25.76 -14.11 -20.19
C ILE A 73 -26.56 -14.92 -21.20
N ARG A 74 -26.27 -14.69 -22.50
CA ARG A 74 -26.65 -15.55 -23.62
C ARG A 74 -25.40 -15.97 -24.38
N ILE A 75 -25.33 -17.25 -24.72
CA ILE A 75 -24.23 -17.86 -25.47
C ILE A 75 -24.84 -18.74 -26.56
N LYS A 76 -24.39 -18.58 -27.81
CA LYS A 76 -24.87 -19.39 -28.93
C LYS A 76 -23.71 -19.89 -29.79
N LEU A 77 -23.86 -21.13 -30.24
CA LEU A 77 -22.99 -21.77 -31.20
C LEU A 77 -23.55 -21.52 -32.61
N VAL A 78 -22.72 -20.98 -33.49
CA VAL A 78 -23.05 -20.60 -34.87
C VAL A 78 -21.93 -21.04 -35.82
N ASP A 79 -22.19 -21.06 -37.12
CA ASP A 79 -21.11 -21.23 -38.10
C ASP A 79 -20.30 -19.93 -38.24
N ASN A 80 -19.23 -19.96 -39.02
CA ASN A 80 -18.37 -18.79 -39.25
C ASN A 80 -19.08 -17.61 -39.94
N ASN A 81 -20.25 -17.86 -40.56
CA ASN A 81 -21.09 -16.83 -41.17
C ASN A 81 -22.17 -16.31 -40.21
N GLY A 82 -22.23 -16.85 -38.98
CA GLY A 82 -23.21 -16.49 -37.96
C GLY A 82 -24.55 -17.23 -38.07
N ASN A 83 -24.67 -18.22 -38.95
CA ASN A 83 -25.88 -19.02 -39.10
C ASN A 83 -26.02 -20.05 -37.97
N LYS A 84 -27.26 -20.42 -37.67
CA LYS A 84 -27.57 -21.44 -36.68
C LYS A 84 -27.03 -22.80 -37.13
N ILE A 85 -26.26 -23.45 -36.27
CA ILE A 85 -25.82 -24.84 -36.49
C ILE A 85 -26.87 -25.83 -35.99
N SER A 86 -27.03 -26.94 -36.70
CA SER A 86 -27.91 -28.05 -36.29
C SER A 86 -27.55 -28.57 -34.89
N SER A 87 -28.57 -28.87 -34.09
CA SER A 87 -28.37 -29.50 -32.78
C SER A 87 -27.72 -30.88 -32.86
N SER A 88 -27.75 -31.55 -34.01
CA SER A 88 -27.04 -32.84 -34.24
C SER A 88 -25.52 -32.67 -34.30
N TYR A 89 -25.02 -31.52 -34.77
CA TYR A 89 -23.59 -31.18 -34.71
C TYR A 89 -23.18 -30.82 -33.28
N GLY A 90 -24.02 -30.08 -32.57
CA GLY A 90 -23.79 -29.85 -31.14
C GLY A 90 -24.45 -28.60 -30.60
N SER A 91 -24.17 -28.31 -29.33
CA SER A 91 -24.68 -27.12 -28.65
C SER A 91 -23.71 -26.64 -27.58
N VAL A 92 -23.80 -25.35 -27.26
CA VAL A 92 -23.23 -24.82 -26.03
C VAL A 92 -24.25 -24.91 -24.91
N LEU A 93 -23.81 -25.46 -23.78
CA LEU A 93 -24.58 -25.63 -22.56
C LEU A 93 -23.94 -24.80 -21.45
N TYR A 94 -24.71 -23.98 -20.76
CA TYR A 94 -24.17 -23.10 -19.72
C TYR A 94 -25.16 -22.87 -18.58
N LYS A 95 -24.61 -22.59 -17.40
CA LYS A 95 -25.39 -22.15 -16.24
C LYS A 95 -24.58 -21.20 -15.37
N THR A 96 -25.26 -20.39 -14.58
CA THR A 96 -24.63 -19.39 -13.73
C THR A 96 -24.91 -19.63 -12.25
N HIS A 97 -24.02 -19.14 -11.40
CA HIS A 97 -24.23 -19.00 -9.97
C HIS A 97 -24.74 -17.59 -9.70
N ILE A 98 -25.96 -17.48 -9.18
CA ILE A 98 -26.70 -16.23 -9.03
C ILE A 98 -26.77 -15.87 -7.55
N GLN A 99 -26.56 -14.60 -7.23
CA GLN A 99 -26.70 -14.08 -5.87
C GLN A 99 -27.99 -14.56 -5.20
N LYS A 100 -27.86 -15.08 -3.98
CA LYS A 100 -28.95 -15.64 -3.13
C LYS A 100 -29.63 -16.91 -3.67
N GLN A 101 -29.36 -17.33 -4.90
CA GLN A 101 -30.00 -18.50 -5.52
C GLN A 101 -29.03 -19.66 -5.72
N GLY A 102 -27.73 -19.41 -5.74
CA GLY A 102 -26.73 -20.43 -6.00
C GLY A 102 -26.64 -20.79 -7.48
N TRP A 103 -26.14 -21.99 -7.78
CA TRP A 103 -26.11 -22.52 -9.14
C TRP A 103 -27.51 -22.85 -9.64
N GLU A 104 -27.81 -22.50 -10.89
CA GLU A 104 -29.04 -22.98 -11.54
C GLU A 104 -29.07 -24.51 -11.61
N SER A 105 -30.26 -25.10 -11.44
CA SER A 105 -30.45 -26.56 -11.42
C SER A 105 -30.18 -27.24 -12.76
N PHE A 106 -30.36 -26.54 -13.89
CA PHE A 106 -30.21 -27.07 -15.24
C PHE A 106 -29.33 -26.16 -16.10
N PHE A 107 -28.63 -26.77 -17.07
CA PHE A 107 -27.91 -26.02 -18.09
C PHE A 107 -28.90 -25.43 -19.10
N LYS A 108 -28.71 -24.15 -19.42
CA LYS A 108 -29.30 -23.47 -20.56
C LYS A 108 -28.60 -23.88 -21.84
N LYS A 109 -29.34 -23.91 -22.94
CA LYS A 109 -28.85 -24.33 -24.25
C LYS A 109 -28.95 -23.16 -25.23
N ASN A 110 -27.93 -22.98 -26.08
CA ASN A 110 -27.92 -22.08 -27.25
C ASN A 110 -28.92 -20.90 -27.20
N ASP A 111 -28.43 -19.71 -26.83
CA ASP A 111 -29.15 -18.44 -26.76
C ASP A 111 -30.25 -18.29 -25.68
N GLU A 112 -30.53 -19.34 -24.89
CA GLU A 112 -31.38 -19.22 -23.71
C GLU A 112 -30.79 -18.28 -22.63
N ILE A 113 -31.63 -17.67 -21.81
CA ILE A 113 -31.13 -16.79 -20.73
C ILE A 113 -30.66 -17.65 -19.54
N SER A 114 -29.38 -17.48 -19.17
CA SER A 114 -28.84 -17.92 -17.88
C SER A 114 -28.61 -16.70 -16.99
N GLY A 115 -29.14 -16.73 -15.76
CA GLY A 115 -29.17 -15.57 -14.86
C GLY A 115 -30.57 -14.97 -14.71
N THR A 116 -30.64 -13.68 -14.34
CA THR A 116 -31.91 -12.98 -14.11
C THR A 116 -31.95 -11.63 -14.82
N VAL A 117 -33.11 -11.26 -15.34
CA VAL A 117 -33.37 -9.93 -15.91
C VAL A 117 -34.38 -9.21 -15.00
N GLY A 118 -34.11 -7.95 -14.65
CA GLY A 118 -35.02 -7.12 -13.85
C GLY A 118 -35.05 -7.43 -12.34
N LYS A 119 -34.34 -8.45 -11.86
CA LYS A 119 -34.31 -8.83 -10.42
C LYS A 119 -33.17 -8.19 -9.62
N SER A 120 -32.29 -7.44 -10.27
CA SER A 120 -31.10 -6.84 -9.64
C SER A 120 -30.18 -7.83 -8.93
N LEU A 121 -30.13 -9.09 -9.38
CA LEU A 121 -29.22 -10.11 -8.83
C LEU A 121 -27.99 -10.22 -9.71
N ARG A 122 -26.80 -10.22 -9.09
CA ARG A 122 -25.52 -10.42 -9.79
C ARG A 122 -25.28 -11.90 -10.11
N LEU A 123 -24.56 -12.14 -11.20
CA LEU A 123 -23.82 -13.37 -11.42
C LEU A 123 -22.54 -13.37 -10.58
N GLU A 124 -22.17 -14.52 -10.04
CA GLU A 124 -20.96 -14.71 -9.23
C GLU A 124 -20.00 -15.74 -9.83
N ALA A 125 -20.53 -16.71 -10.59
CA ALA A 125 -19.77 -17.71 -11.33
C ALA A 125 -20.55 -18.24 -12.55
N ILE A 126 -19.87 -18.94 -13.44
CA ILE A 126 -20.41 -19.56 -14.65
C ILE A 126 -19.74 -20.90 -14.95
N GLN A 127 -20.47 -21.80 -15.57
CA GLN A 127 -20.00 -23.09 -16.07
C GLN A 127 -20.49 -23.26 -17.51
N ILE A 128 -19.60 -23.61 -18.44
CA ILE A 128 -19.89 -23.71 -19.88
C ILE A 128 -19.27 -24.99 -20.44
N LYS A 129 -20.04 -25.78 -21.17
CA LYS A 129 -19.57 -27.00 -21.85
C LYS A 129 -20.20 -27.15 -23.23
N LEU A 130 -19.60 -28.00 -24.05
CA LEU A 130 -20.13 -28.38 -25.35
C LEU A 130 -20.84 -29.74 -25.27
N SER A 131 -21.78 -29.97 -26.17
CA SER A 131 -22.43 -31.28 -26.40
C SER A 131 -22.46 -31.61 -27.89
N GLY A 132 -22.75 -32.87 -28.23
CA GLY A 132 -22.77 -33.35 -29.62
C GLY A 132 -21.37 -33.57 -30.20
N THR A 133 -21.28 -33.69 -31.52
CA THR A 133 -20.03 -34.02 -32.22
C THR A 133 -18.97 -32.94 -32.07
N ILE A 134 -19.34 -31.66 -31.95
CA ILE A 134 -18.39 -30.55 -31.73
C ILE A 134 -17.52 -30.74 -30.48
N ALA A 135 -18.03 -31.35 -29.40
CA ALA A 135 -17.28 -31.57 -28.17
C ALA A 135 -16.09 -32.54 -28.35
N SER A 136 -16.11 -33.36 -29.40
CA SER A 136 -15.00 -34.24 -29.79
C SER A 136 -13.92 -33.51 -30.59
N GLN A 137 -14.24 -32.36 -31.20
CA GLN A 137 -13.37 -31.61 -32.11
C GLN A 137 -12.82 -30.32 -31.48
N TYR A 138 -13.59 -29.72 -30.56
CA TYR A 138 -13.27 -28.44 -29.93
C TYR A 138 -13.35 -28.54 -28.40
N ASP A 139 -12.57 -27.69 -27.75
CA ASP A 139 -12.65 -27.36 -26.34
C ASP A 139 -13.19 -25.93 -26.20
N ILE A 140 -14.05 -25.70 -25.21
CA ILE A 140 -14.51 -24.36 -24.84
C ILE A 140 -13.73 -23.87 -23.61
N TYR A 141 -13.07 -22.72 -23.76
CA TYR A 141 -12.34 -22.04 -22.70
C TYR A 141 -13.04 -20.74 -22.35
N TYR A 142 -13.12 -20.42 -21.07
CA TYR A 142 -13.72 -19.16 -20.62
C TYR A 142 -13.06 -18.65 -19.35
N GLN A 143 -12.92 -17.34 -19.27
CA GLN A 143 -12.46 -16.66 -18.07
C GLN A 143 -13.40 -15.51 -17.74
N VAL A 144 -13.48 -15.15 -16.47
CA VAL A 144 -14.34 -14.08 -15.99
C VAL A 144 -13.52 -13.05 -15.21
N GLN A 145 -13.97 -11.80 -15.27
CA GLN A 145 -13.51 -10.74 -14.40
C GLN A 145 -14.46 -10.70 -13.19
N ALA A 146 -13.93 -10.93 -11.99
CA ALA A 146 -14.68 -10.90 -10.75
C ALA A 146 -14.25 -9.70 -9.89
N GLN A 147 -15.23 -9.07 -9.24
CA GLN A 147 -15.00 -7.92 -8.35
C GLN A 147 -13.91 -8.25 -7.32
N LYS A 148 -12.94 -7.34 -7.13
CA LYS A 148 -11.76 -7.47 -6.25
C LYS A 148 -10.72 -8.53 -6.66
N PHE A 149 -11.08 -9.51 -7.49
CA PHE A 149 -10.15 -10.53 -8.02
C PHE A 149 -9.53 -10.15 -9.37
N GLY A 150 -10.20 -9.28 -10.13
CA GLY A 150 -9.80 -9.02 -11.51
C GLY A 150 -10.09 -10.23 -12.40
N TRP A 151 -9.29 -10.40 -13.46
CA TRP A 151 -9.40 -11.57 -14.35
C TRP A 151 -8.90 -12.83 -13.64
N LEU A 152 -9.75 -13.86 -13.61
CA LEU A 152 -9.39 -15.18 -13.13
C LEU A 152 -8.73 -16.03 -14.23
N GLY A 153 -8.32 -17.25 -13.88
CA GLY A 153 -7.84 -18.22 -14.86
C GLY A 153 -8.90 -18.67 -15.86
N TRP A 154 -8.47 -19.40 -16.89
CA TRP A 154 -9.35 -20.02 -17.88
C TRP A 154 -9.90 -21.34 -17.35
N ALA A 155 -11.23 -21.45 -17.28
CA ALA A 155 -11.94 -22.71 -17.11
C ALA A 155 -12.10 -23.39 -18.47
N LYS A 156 -12.13 -24.72 -18.47
CA LYS A 156 -12.29 -25.56 -19.65
C LYS A 156 -13.48 -26.50 -19.50
N ASN A 157 -14.27 -26.68 -20.57
CA ASN A 157 -15.23 -27.79 -20.73
C ASN A 157 -16.03 -28.18 -19.47
N GLY A 158 -16.75 -27.22 -18.90
CA GLY A 158 -17.60 -27.46 -17.74
C GLY A 158 -16.90 -27.31 -16.40
N GLU A 159 -15.67 -26.82 -16.34
CA GLU A 159 -15.08 -26.35 -15.08
C GLU A 159 -15.78 -25.08 -14.59
N ASN A 160 -15.75 -24.78 -13.29
CA ASN A 160 -16.32 -23.52 -12.82
C ASN A 160 -15.39 -22.35 -13.16
N ALA A 161 -15.96 -21.17 -13.46
CA ALA A 161 -15.25 -19.90 -13.53
C ALA A 161 -15.95 -18.85 -12.65
N GLY A 162 -15.21 -18.10 -11.83
CA GLY A 162 -15.76 -17.06 -10.94
C GLY A 162 -15.51 -17.33 -9.47
N THR A 163 -16.44 -16.89 -8.61
CA THR A 163 -16.33 -17.06 -7.17
C THR A 163 -17.61 -17.58 -6.54
N ALA A 164 -17.49 -18.32 -5.44
CA ALA A 164 -18.64 -18.70 -4.61
C ALA A 164 -18.39 -18.39 -3.13
N GLY A 165 -19.45 -18.02 -2.41
CA GLY A 165 -19.40 -17.67 -0.99
C GLY A 165 -18.75 -16.31 -0.67
N TYR A 166 -18.08 -15.65 -1.62
CA TYR A 166 -17.49 -14.33 -1.43
C TYR A 166 -18.46 -13.16 -1.61
N ALA A 167 -19.65 -13.41 -2.17
CA ALA A 167 -20.63 -12.37 -2.51
C ALA A 167 -20.10 -11.33 -3.52
N LEU A 168 -19.24 -11.74 -4.46
CA LEU A 168 -18.60 -10.88 -5.45
C LEU A 168 -19.25 -11.03 -6.83
N ARG A 169 -19.50 -9.91 -7.50
CA ARG A 169 -20.08 -9.89 -8.86
C ARG A 169 -19.04 -10.26 -9.91
N LEU A 170 -19.50 -10.89 -11.00
CA LEU A 170 -18.81 -10.85 -12.28
C LEU A 170 -19.04 -9.48 -12.94
N GLU A 171 -18.03 -8.95 -13.63
CA GLU A 171 -18.14 -7.68 -14.40
C GLU A 171 -17.90 -7.88 -15.90
N ALA A 172 -17.15 -8.90 -16.31
CA ALA A 172 -16.90 -9.23 -17.72
C ALA A 172 -16.58 -10.72 -17.93
N ILE A 173 -16.67 -11.19 -19.18
CA ILE A 173 -16.36 -12.56 -19.60
C ILE A 173 -15.68 -12.58 -20.98
N LYS A 174 -14.80 -13.57 -21.19
CA LYS A 174 -14.29 -13.97 -22.50
C LYS A 174 -14.53 -15.47 -22.69
N ILE A 175 -14.96 -15.88 -23.87
CA ILE A 175 -15.24 -17.28 -24.22
C ILE A 175 -14.55 -17.57 -25.56
N LYS A 176 -13.77 -18.65 -25.61
CA LYS A 176 -13.04 -19.12 -26.79
C LYS A 176 -13.40 -20.55 -27.11
N LEU A 177 -13.66 -20.82 -28.37
CA LEU A 177 -13.85 -22.14 -28.93
C LEU A 177 -12.57 -22.54 -29.68
N ILE A 178 -11.85 -23.52 -29.14
CA ILE A 178 -10.50 -23.86 -29.60
C ILE A 178 -10.50 -25.28 -30.12
N LYS A 179 -10.04 -25.48 -31.36
CA LYS A 179 -9.89 -26.81 -31.93
C LYS A 179 -8.91 -27.63 -31.08
N LYS A 180 -9.26 -28.86 -30.75
CA LYS A 180 -8.38 -29.74 -29.98
C LYS A 180 -7.06 -29.93 -30.72
N GLY A 181 -5.95 -29.88 -29.98
CA GLY A 181 -4.59 -29.92 -30.52
C GLY A 181 -4.00 -28.55 -30.88
N SER A 182 -4.80 -27.47 -30.85
CA SER A 182 -4.30 -26.10 -31.02
C SER A 182 -3.73 -25.53 -29.71
N THR A 183 -3.01 -24.41 -29.81
CA THR A 183 -2.52 -23.63 -28.67
C THR A 183 -3.68 -23.14 -27.81
N VAL A 184 -3.56 -23.33 -26.50
CA VAL A 184 -4.59 -22.95 -25.51
C VAL A 184 -4.18 -21.70 -24.72
N PRO A 185 -5.14 -20.92 -24.21
CA PRO A 185 -4.85 -19.84 -23.28
C PRO A 185 -4.27 -20.39 -21.98
N SER A 186 -3.20 -19.77 -21.49
CA SER A 186 -2.59 -20.11 -20.20
C SER A 186 -2.79 -18.98 -19.18
N SER A 187 -3.02 -19.33 -17.92
CA SER A 187 -3.03 -18.40 -16.78
C SER A 187 -2.39 -19.09 -15.57
N SER A 188 -1.69 -18.34 -14.74
CA SER A 188 -1.16 -18.81 -13.45
C SER A 188 -2.22 -18.82 -12.33
N LEU A 189 -3.38 -18.21 -12.58
CA LEU A 189 -4.50 -18.14 -11.64
C LEU A 189 -5.47 -19.30 -11.86
N LYS A 190 -6.18 -19.71 -10.80
CA LYS A 190 -7.32 -20.60 -10.94
C LYS A 190 -8.51 -19.87 -11.57
N ALA A 191 -9.32 -20.62 -12.31
CA ALA A 191 -10.55 -20.10 -12.89
C ALA A 191 -11.66 -19.86 -11.85
N TYR A 192 -11.63 -20.62 -10.74
CA TYR A 192 -12.69 -20.58 -9.73
C TYR A 192 -12.16 -20.62 -8.30
N TYR A 193 -12.78 -19.81 -7.44
CA TYR A 193 -12.48 -19.74 -6.01
C TYR A 193 -13.76 -19.88 -5.17
N ASP A 194 -13.80 -20.90 -4.33
CA ASP A 194 -14.84 -21.07 -3.33
C ASP A 194 -14.33 -20.65 -1.95
N LYS A 195 -15.07 -19.77 -1.27
CA LYS A 195 -14.77 -19.34 0.09
C LYS A 195 -14.76 -20.49 1.08
N SER A 196 -15.56 -21.53 0.84
CA SER A 196 -15.60 -22.74 1.67
C SER A 196 -14.26 -23.49 1.67
N SER A 197 -13.44 -23.32 0.62
CA SER A 197 -12.13 -23.94 0.45
C SER A 197 -11.00 -23.16 1.13
N MET A 198 -11.26 -21.97 1.69
CA MET A 198 -10.24 -21.21 2.41
C MET A 198 -9.77 -21.96 3.66
N PRO A 199 -8.46 -21.95 3.98
CA PRO A 199 -7.99 -22.48 5.25
C PRO A 199 -8.59 -21.66 6.41
N VAL A 200 -8.94 -22.34 7.49
CA VAL A 200 -9.31 -21.71 8.76
C VAL A 200 -8.07 -21.66 9.63
N VAL A 201 -7.49 -20.48 9.76
CA VAL A 201 -6.36 -20.23 10.67
C VAL A 201 -6.92 -19.87 12.03
N ALA A 202 -6.60 -20.66 13.04
CA ALA A 202 -7.00 -20.46 14.43
C ALA A 202 -5.82 -20.00 15.28
N TYR A 203 -6.04 -19.01 16.14
CA TYR A 203 -5.01 -18.46 17.01
C TYR A 203 -5.55 -17.96 18.34
N LYS A 204 -4.72 -17.98 19.37
CA LYS A 204 -5.02 -17.38 20.67
C LYS A 204 -3.76 -16.85 21.31
N THR A 205 -3.92 -15.93 22.26
CA THR A 205 -2.81 -15.28 22.94
C THR A 205 -2.81 -15.56 24.44
N GLN A 206 -1.61 -15.53 25.03
CA GLN A 206 -1.39 -15.48 26.46
C GLN A 206 -1.35 -14.00 26.85
N ILE A 207 -2.30 -13.56 27.67
CA ILE A 207 -2.47 -12.16 28.05
C ILE A 207 -2.02 -11.97 29.50
N GLN A 208 -1.28 -10.89 29.76
CA GLN A 208 -0.87 -10.51 31.12
C GLN A 208 -2.03 -10.61 32.11
N THR A 209 -1.79 -11.23 33.27
CA THR A 209 -2.74 -11.41 34.39
C THR A 209 -4.01 -12.21 34.09
N THR A 210 -4.29 -12.54 32.83
CA THR A 210 -5.47 -13.33 32.42
C THR A 210 -5.10 -14.76 32.02
N GLY A 211 -3.88 -14.97 31.51
CA GLY A 211 -3.46 -16.25 30.98
C GLY A 211 -3.92 -16.45 29.53
N TRP A 212 -4.04 -17.71 29.11
CA TRP A 212 -4.46 -18.06 27.76
C TRP A 212 -5.95 -17.76 27.59
N GLU A 213 -6.31 -17.21 26.44
CA GLU A 213 -7.73 -17.12 26.07
C GLU A 213 -8.37 -18.52 25.98
N ASN A 214 -9.61 -18.64 26.45
CA ASN A 214 -10.34 -19.91 26.47
C ASN A 214 -10.71 -20.43 25.08
N LYS A 215 -10.81 -19.55 24.08
CA LYS A 215 -11.17 -19.88 22.71
C LYS A 215 -10.12 -19.36 21.75
N TYR A 216 -9.95 -20.06 20.63
CA TYR A 216 -9.17 -19.56 19.51
C TYR A 216 -10.03 -18.58 18.70
N ALA A 217 -9.47 -17.42 18.42
CA ALA A 217 -9.92 -16.58 17.33
C ALA A 217 -9.62 -17.28 15.99
N THR A 218 -10.36 -16.93 14.95
CA THR A 218 -10.17 -17.48 13.61
C THR A 218 -10.29 -16.38 12.57
N ASN A 219 -9.54 -16.48 11.47
CA ASN A 219 -9.69 -15.69 10.24
C ASN A 219 -10.19 -14.24 10.45
N GLY A 220 -9.29 -13.36 10.85
CA GLY A 220 -9.52 -11.92 10.98
C GLY A 220 -10.15 -11.49 12.31
N MET A 221 -10.64 -12.42 13.14
CA MET A 221 -11.13 -12.07 14.49
C MET A 221 -9.99 -11.60 15.40
N THR A 222 -10.29 -10.75 16.38
CA THR A 222 -9.26 -10.27 17.31
C THR A 222 -8.95 -11.32 18.37
N SER A 223 -7.65 -11.52 18.66
CA SER A 223 -7.14 -12.24 19.83
C SER A 223 -6.29 -11.28 20.66
N GLY A 224 -6.49 -11.24 21.97
CA GLY A 224 -5.93 -10.21 22.85
C GLY A 224 -6.95 -9.17 23.33
N THR A 225 -6.48 -8.03 23.83
CA THR A 225 -7.35 -6.97 24.38
C THR A 225 -7.03 -5.61 23.79
N VAL A 226 -8.03 -4.92 23.25
CA VAL A 226 -7.90 -3.53 22.79
C VAL A 226 -8.29 -2.57 23.92
N GLY A 227 -7.47 -1.55 24.17
CA GLY A 227 -7.77 -0.46 25.12
C GLY A 227 -7.63 -0.83 26.61
N LYS A 228 -7.24 -2.06 26.95
CA LYS A 228 -7.07 -2.51 28.36
C LYS A 228 -5.64 -2.41 28.89
N ALA A 229 -4.70 -1.93 28.06
CA ALA A 229 -3.28 -1.81 28.40
C ALA A 229 -2.60 -3.10 28.89
N LYS A 230 -3.10 -4.28 28.46
CA LYS A 230 -2.51 -5.59 28.80
C LYS A 230 -1.60 -6.08 27.68
N ARG A 231 -0.38 -6.49 28.04
CA ARG A 231 0.57 -7.07 27.06
C ARG A 231 0.16 -8.50 26.67
N LEU A 232 0.44 -8.86 25.43
CA LEU A 232 0.59 -10.24 25.00
C LEU A 232 1.96 -10.76 25.46
N GLU A 233 2.03 -12.00 25.91
CA GLU A 233 3.26 -12.67 26.37
C GLU A 233 3.65 -13.86 25.50
N ALA A 234 2.66 -14.52 24.88
CA ALA A 234 2.84 -15.63 23.94
C ALA A 234 1.64 -15.78 22.99
N ILE A 235 1.82 -16.56 21.92
CA ILE A 235 0.80 -16.87 20.92
C ILE A 235 0.90 -18.33 20.46
N LYS A 236 -0.25 -18.92 20.13
CA LYS A 236 -0.39 -20.18 19.42
C LYS A 236 -1.19 -19.97 18.14
N ILE A 237 -0.78 -20.58 17.04
CA ILE A 237 -1.43 -20.48 15.73
C ILE A 237 -1.41 -21.85 15.04
N TYR A 238 -2.54 -22.30 14.51
CA TYR A 238 -2.61 -23.54 13.72
C TYR A 238 -3.66 -23.46 12.60
N ILE A 239 -3.60 -24.41 11.68
CA ILE A 239 -4.64 -24.60 10.66
C ILE A 239 -5.72 -25.51 11.24
N GLN A 240 -6.87 -24.94 11.60
CA GLN A 240 -7.99 -25.69 12.19
C GLN A 240 -8.72 -26.52 11.14
N LYS A 241 -8.93 -25.96 9.94
CA LYS A 241 -9.55 -26.65 8.81
C LYS A 241 -8.82 -26.29 7.53
N ASN A 242 -8.65 -27.30 6.68
CA ASN A 242 -8.07 -27.14 5.37
C ASN A 242 -8.92 -27.85 4.33
N ASN A 243 -10.03 -27.21 3.98
CA ASN A 243 -11.01 -27.77 3.06
C ASN A 243 -10.52 -27.85 1.61
N SER A 244 -9.40 -27.18 1.30
CA SER A 244 -8.75 -27.26 -0.01
C SER A 244 -7.96 -28.55 -0.26
N GLY A 245 -7.64 -29.31 0.79
CA GLY A 245 -6.81 -30.51 0.71
C GLY A 245 -5.33 -30.27 0.40
N PHE A 246 -4.86 -29.01 0.38
CA PHE A 246 -3.44 -28.73 0.13
C PHE A 246 -2.55 -29.16 1.28
N SER A 247 -1.38 -29.71 0.99
CA SER A 247 -0.36 -30.00 2.01
C SER A 247 0.21 -28.71 2.62
N GLY A 248 0.77 -28.83 3.83
CA GLY A 248 1.44 -27.74 4.54
C GLY A 248 0.73 -27.28 5.81
N GLY A 249 1.32 -26.30 6.48
CA GLY A 249 0.82 -25.73 7.74
C GLY A 249 1.24 -24.28 7.94
N ILE A 250 1.39 -23.85 9.19
CA ILE A 250 1.77 -22.49 9.55
C ILE A 250 3.00 -22.46 10.45
N THR A 251 3.91 -21.52 10.15
CA THR A 251 5.11 -21.25 10.97
C THR A 251 5.12 -19.79 11.39
N TYR A 252 5.61 -19.53 12.60
CA TYR A 252 5.62 -18.19 13.17
C TYR A 252 6.70 -18.05 14.23
N ARG A 253 7.08 -16.81 14.49
CA ARG A 253 7.98 -16.43 15.60
C ARG A 253 7.62 -15.05 16.11
N THR A 254 8.03 -14.77 17.35
CA THR A 254 7.79 -13.49 18.01
C THR A 254 9.10 -12.82 18.43
N HIS A 255 9.12 -11.49 18.40
CA HIS A 255 10.11 -10.67 19.06
C HIS A 255 9.66 -10.43 20.51
N VAL A 256 10.47 -10.83 21.48
CA VAL A 256 10.15 -10.76 22.91
C VAL A 256 11.08 -9.77 23.59
N GLN A 257 10.53 -8.97 24.50
CA GLN A 257 11.29 -8.04 25.33
C GLN A 257 12.54 -8.72 25.92
N LYS A 258 13.71 -8.06 25.79
CA LYS A 258 15.04 -8.51 26.25
C LYS A 258 15.60 -9.77 25.57
N LEU A 259 14.79 -10.53 24.84
CA LEU A 259 15.22 -11.78 24.17
C LEU A 259 15.36 -11.62 22.66
N GLY A 260 14.77 -10.58 22.07
CA GLY A 260 14.78 -10.36 20.63
C GLY A 260 13.89 -11.34 19.88
N TRP A 261 14.19 -11.56 18.60
CA TRP A 261 13.50 -12.55 17.77
C TRP A 261 13.84 -13.97 18.21
N GLN A 262 12.83 -14.75 18.57
CA GLN A 262 12.99 -16.18 18.88
C GLN A 262 13.02 -17.04 17.60
N GLY A 263 13.32 -18.34 17.76
CA GLY A 263 13.22 -19.32 16.67
C GLY A 263 11.79 -19.49 16.14
N PHE A 264 11.67 -19.93 14.89
CA PHE A 264 10.36 -20.29 14.32
C PHE A 264 9.80 -21.54 14.98
N VAL A 265 8.52 -21.50 15.32
CA VAL A 265 7.73 -22.64 15.76
C VAL A 265 6.63 -22.92 14.74
N SER A 266 6.00 -24.09 14.84
CA SER A 266 4.95 -24.54 13.91
C SER A 266 3.70 -24.96 14.66
N ASN A 267 2.54 -24.79 14.03
CA ASN A 267 1.25 -25.41 14.37
C ASN A 267 1.00 -25.65 15.88
N ASP A 268 0.36 -24.69 16.54
CA ASP A 268 -0.04 -24.72 17.96
C ASP A 268 1.10 -24.75 18.99
N ALA A 269 2.36 -24.82 18.56
CA ALA A 269 3.51 -24.63 19.45
C ALA A 269 3.55 -23.19 20.02
N ILE A 270 4.10 -23.02 21.22
CA ILE A 270 4.15 -21.70 21.87
C ILE A 270 5.26 -20.85 21.23
N SER A 271 4.92 -19.66 20.74
CA SER A 271 5.89 -18.60 20.47
C SER A 271 5.74 -17.49 21.50
N GLY A 272 6.82 -17.10 22.17
CA GLY A 272 6.81 -16.17 23.30
C GLY A 272 7.23 -16.83 24.61
N THR A 273 6.74 -16.29 25.72
CA THR A 273 7.04 -16.81 27.07
C THR A 273 5.79 -16.90 27.92
N VAL A 274 5.73 -17.88 28.81
CA VAL A 274 4.68 -18.03 29.81
C VAL A 274 5.33 -17.93 31.19
N GLY A 275 4.75 -17.15 32.09
CA GLY A 275 5.23 -17.00 33.47
C GLY A 275 6.48 -16.13 33.67
N LYS A 276 7.07 -15.57 32.61
CA LYS A 276 8.27 -14.70 32.68
C LYS A 276 7.96 -13.19 32.72
N ALA A 277 6.70 -12.81 32.61
CA ALA A 277 6.25 -11.41 32.54
C ALA A 277 6.91 -10.57 31.41
N LEU A 278 7.35 -11.21 30.32
CA LEU A 278 7.93 -10.54 29.16
C LEU A 278 6.87 -10.30 28.08
N ARG A 279 6.83 -9.08 27.53
CA ARG A 279 5.91 -8.72 26.44
C ARG A 279 6.41 -9.22 25.08
N LEU A 280 5.46 -9.54 24.20
CA LEU A 280 5.68 -9.56 22.76
C LEU A 280 5.77 -8.12 22.23
N GLU A 281 6.63 -7.88 21.25
CA GLU A 281 6.82 -6.57 20.61
C GLU A 281 6.60 -6.64 19.08
N ALA A 282 6.87 -7.79 18.45
CA ALA A 282 6.62 -8.04 17.03
C ALA A 282 6.38 -9.53 16.74
N ILE A 283 5.87 -9.83 15.54
CA ILE A 283 5.57 -11.18 15.07
C ILE A 283 5.83 -11.33 13.56
N GLN A 284 6.20 -12.55 13.14
CA GLN A 284 6.24 -12.99 11.75
C GLN A 284 5.47 -14.29 11.60
N ILE A 285 4.70 -14.44 10.52
CA ILE A 285 3.80 -15.57 10.27
C ILE A 285 3.85 -15.92 8.79
N LYS A 286 4.01 -17.19 8.43
CA LYS A 286 3.95 -17.64 7.04
C LYS A 286 3.34 -19.03 6.92
N PHE A 287 2.63 -19.26 5.82
CA PHE A 287 2.26 -20.60 5.41
C PHE A 287 3.48 -21.40 4.95
N THR A 288 3.33 -22.72 4.94
CA THR A 288 4.32 -23.69 4.45
C THR A 288 3.63 -24.68 3.51
N GLY A 289 4.42 -25.46 2.77
CA GLY A 289 3.90 -26.44 1.80
C GLY A 289 3.05 -25.79 0.69
N ASN A 290 2.10 -26.55 0.15
CA ASN A 290 1.25 -26.09 -0.94
C ASN A 290 0.30 -24.96 -0.53
N LEU A 291 -0.04 -24.81 0.76
CA LEU A 291 -0.82 -23.65 1.23
C LEU A 291 -0.17 -22.32 0.83
N ALA A 292 1.16 -22.20 0.91
CA ALA A 292 1.88 -20.97 0.55
C ALA A 292 1.83 -20.64 -0.95
N ASN A 293 1.55 -21.64 -1.80
CA ASN A 293 1.44 -21.48 -3.26
C ASN A 293 0.06 -20.99 -3.69
N TYR A 294 -0.98 -21.20 -2.87
CA TYR A 294 -2.37 -20.85 -3.21
C TYR A 294 -2.98 -19.75 -2.33
N PHE A 295 -2.39 -19.50 -1.16
CA PHE A 295 -2.86 -18.50 -0.23
C PHE A 295 -1.73 -17.60 0.27
N ASP A 296 -2.07 -16.34 0.51
CA ASP A 296 -1.25 -15.43 1.30
C ASP A 296 -1.84 -15.32 2.71
N ILE A 297 -0.99 -15.09 3.71
CA ILE A 297 -1.39 -14.83 5.08
C ILE A 297 -1.06 -13.40 5.44
N TYR A 298 -2.10 -12.62 5.73
CA TYR A 298 -1.98 -11.28 6.24
C TYR A 298 -2.19 -11.27 7.75
N TYR A 299 -1.42 -10.45 8.47
CA TYR A 299 -1.58 -10.26 9.90
C TYR A 299 -1.22 -8.85 10.30
N ARG A 300 -1.90 -8.34 11.31
CA ARG A 300 -1.57 -7.06 11.93
C ARG A 300 -1.70 -7.16 13.43
N VAL A 301 -1.01 -6.26 14.11
CA VAL A 301 -0.98 -6.21 15.57
C VAL A 301 -1.45 -4.84 16.05
N GLN A 302 -2.04 -4.82 17.24
CA GLN A 302 -2.27 -3.60 17.98
C GLN A 302 -1.08 -3.40 18.92
N ALA A 303 -0.31 -2.33 18.72
CA ALA A 303 0.84 -1.98 19.54
C ALA A 303 0.52 -0.81 20.47
N GLN A 304 1.09 -0.84 21.67
CA GLN A 304 0.99 0.25 22.65
C GLN A 304 1.34 1.60 22.01
N LYS A 305 0.54 2.64 22.30
CA LYS A 305 0.62 4.01 21.76
C LYS A 305 0.36 4.16 20.26
N LEU A 306 0.37 3.09 19.47
CA LEU A 306 0.19 3.14 18.01
C LEU A 306 -1.20 2.69 17.57
N GLY A 307 -1.88 1.89 18.38
CA GLY A 307 -3.12 1.24 17.97
C GLY A 307 -2.84 0.15 16.93
N TRP A 308 -3.81 -0.09 16.05
CA TRP A 308 -3.67 -1.09 14.97
C TRP A 308 -2.66 -0.63 13.93
N MET A 309 -1.60 -1.41 13.76
CA MET A 309 -0.59 -1.21 12.72
C MET A 309 -1.07 -1.76 11.36
N GLY A 310 -0.29 -1.51 10.31
CA GLY A 310 -0.54 -2.06 8.98
C GLY A 310 -0.51 -3.60 8.94
N TRP A 311 -1.11 -4.16 7.89
CA TRP A 311 -1.07 -5.59 7.61
C TRP A 311 0.26 -6.00 6.98
N ALA A 312 1.02 -6.83 7.70
CA ALA A 312 2.17 -7.55 7.16
C ALA A 312 1.72 -8.81 6.43
N LYS A 313 2.55 -9.31 5.50
CA LYS A 313 2.24 -10.48 4.68
C LYS A 313 3.37 -11.52 4.70
N ASN A 314 3.02 -12.81 4.71
CA ASN A 314 3.94 -13.92 4.36
C ASN A 314 5.35 -13.84 4.95
N GLY A 315 5.47 -13.69 6.27
CA GLY A 315 6.76 -13.66 6.96
C GLY A 315 7.38 -12.27 7.11
N GLU A 316 6.79 -11.23 6.52
CA GLU A 316 7.12 -9.83 6.84
C GLU A 316 6.87 -9.54 8.32
N SER A 317 7.63 -8.63 8.92
CA SER A 317 7.42 -8.30 10.32
C SER A 317 6.13 -7.52 10.54
N ALA A 318 5.46 -7.74 11.67
CA ALA A 318 4.40 -6.88 12.19
C ALA A 318 4.71 -6.47 13.63
N GLY A 319 4.51 -5.20 14.00
CA GLY A 319 4.76 -4.67 15.34
C GLY A 319 5.92 -3.70 15.42
N THR A 320 6.66 -3.72 16.53
CA THR A 320 7.79 -2.81 16.74
C THR A 320 9.02 -3.53 17.29
N SER A 321 10.21 -3.01 16.99
CA SER A 321 11.46 -3.42 17.66
C SER A 321 12.21 -2.20 18.17
N GLY A 322 12.84 -2.32 19.34
CA GLY A 322 13.64 -1.27 20.00
C GLY A 322 12.85 -0.20 20.75
N TYR A 323 11.58 0.07 20.40
CA TYR A 323 10.74 1.05 21.11
C TYR A 323 10.25 0.60 22.49
N GLY A 324 10.26 -0.71 22.74
CA GLY A 324 9.72 -1.28 23.97
C GLY A 324 8.19 -1.29 24.05
N TYR A 325 7.48 -1.15 22.93
CA TYR A 325 6.02 -1.17 22.90
C TYR A 325 5.50 -2.59 22.88
N ARG A 326 4.63 -2.90 23.86
CA ARG A 326 3.94 -4.19 23.93
C ARG A 326 2.93 -4.33 22.80
N LEU A 327 2.79 -5.54 22.29
CA LEU A 327 1.59 -5.95 21.58
C LEU A 327 0.45 -6.16 22.57
N GLU A 328 -0.76 -5.79 22.17
CA GLU A 328 -1.98 -5.87 22.98
C GLU A 328 -3.04 -6.76 22.32
N ALA A 329 -3.05 -6.84 20.99
CA ALA A 329 -3.94 -7.71 20.22
C ALA A 329 -3.35 -8.07 18.83
N ILE A 330 -3.92 -9.09 18.18
CA ILE A 330 -3.55 -9.54 16.84
C ILE A 330 -4.78 -9.95 16.01
N GLN A 331 -4.70 -9.73 14.70
CA GLN A 331 -5.60 -10.31 13.69
C GLN A 331 -4.79 -11.04 12.62
N ILE A 332 -5.26 -12.21 12.19
CA ILE A 332 -4.62 -13.05 11.16
C ILE A 332 -5.68 -13.47 10.15
N GLN A 333 -5.50 -13.09 8.89
CA GLN A 333 -6.45 -13.30 7.81
C GLN A 333 -5.76 -14.01 6.62
N PRO A 334 -6.11 -15.26 6.33
CA PRO A 334 -5.74 -15.86 5.05
C PRO A 334 -6.52 -15.22 3.91
N VAL A 335 -5.88 -15.06 2.76
CA VAL A 335 -6.51 -14.65 1.50
C VAL A 335 -5.97 -15.50 0.35
N VAL A 336 -6.71 -15.56 -0.75
CA VAL A 336 -6.20 -16.17 -1.99
C VAL A 336 -4.92 -15.45 -2.43
N LYS A 337 -3.93 -16.20 -2.88
CA LYS A 337 -2.62 -15.65 -3.26
C LYS A 337 -2.75 -14.55 -4.31
N GLY A 338 -2.03 -13.45 -4.11
CA GLY A 338 -2.02 -12.29 -5.01
C GLY A 338 -3.21 -11.34 -4.84
N MET A 339 -4.15 -11.65 -3.95
CA MET A 339 -5.29 -10.78 -3.67
C MET A 339 -4.92 -9.61 -2.76
N ALA A 340 -5.74 -8.55 -2.82
CA ALA A 340 -5.55 -7.36 -2.00
C ALA A 340 -5.54 -7.68 -0.49
N ALA A 341 -4.71 -6.93 0.25
CA ALA A 341 -4.66 -6.99 1.71
C ALA A 341 -6.03 -6.63 2.33
N PRO A 342 -6.34 -7.12 3.55
CA PRO A 342 -7.60 -6.77 4.22
C PRO A 342 -7.72 -5.27 4.60
N GLY A 343 -6.61 -4.54 4.60
CA GLY A 343 -6.55 -3.10 4.88
C GLY A 343 -5.17 -2.52 4.55
N ALA A 344 -4.86 -1.33 5.09
CA ALA A 344 -3.59 -0.66 4.86
C ALA A 344 -2.38 -1.52 5.28
N THR A 345 -1.34 -1.54 4.46
CA THR A 345 -0.09 -2.28 4.70
C THR A 345 1.06 -1.38 5.15
N SER A 346 0.89 -0.06 5.09
CA SER A 346 1.87 0.91 5.58
C SER A 346 2.07 0.77 7.09
N ASN A 347 3.32 0.98 7.54
CA ASN A 347 3.70 0.93 8.95
C ASN A 347 3.28 -0.37 9.64
N ALA A 348 3.30 -1.50 8.93
CA ALA A 348 3.08 -2.81 9.53
C ALA A 348 4.16 -3.15 10.57
N TYR A 349 5.39 -2.68 10.34
CA TYR A 349 6.52 -2.85 11.24
C TYR A 349 7.39 -1.60 11.32
N CYS A 350 7.77 -1.24 12.55
CA CYS A 350 8.69 -0.14 12.81
C CYS A 350 9.89 -0.60 13.66
N VAL A 351 11.06 -0.05 13.38
CA VAL A 351 12.29 -0.32 14.13
C VAL A 351 12.82 1.01 14.66
N LEU A 352 13.16 1.05 15.95
CA LEU A 352 13.91 2.15 16.51
C LEU A 352 15.35 2.03 15.98
N PRO A 353 15.81 2.96 15.13
CA PRO A 353 17.12 2.88 14.56
C PRO A 353 18.17 3.39 15.56
N THR A 354 19.41 2.94 15.39
CA THR A 354 20.57 3.50 16.11
C THR A 354 21.04 4.83 15.52
N THR A 355 20.78 5.02 14.22
CA THR A 355 21.06 6.24 13.46
C THR A 355 19.96 6.45 12.41
N LEU A 356 19.55 7.69 12.19
CA LEU A 356 18.68 8.08 11.07
C LEU A 356 19.50 8.40 9.82
N SER A 357 18.92 8.05 8.67
CA SER A 357 19.35 8.49 7.35
C SER A 357 18.61 9.78 7.03
N THR A 358 19.36 10.79 6.60
CA THR A 358 18.83 12.09 6.23
C THR A 358 19.31 12.49 4.85
N THR A 359 18.51 13.30 4.15
CA THR A 359 18.90 14.01 2.94
C THR A 359 18.68 15.49 3.15
N THR A 360 19.54 16.32 2.58
CA THR A 360 19.36 17.77 2.52
C THR A 360 18.97 18.15 1.10
N GLU A 361 17.95 19.00 0.98
CA GLU A 361 17.48 19.56 -0.28
C GLU A 361 17.39 21.08 -0.14
N ARG A 362 18.04 21.81 -1.05
CA ARG A 362 17.87 23.26 -1.12
C ARG A 362 16.59 23.63 -1.85
N LYS A 363 15.87 24.62 -1.31
CA LYS A 363 14.70 25.24 -1.95
C LYS A 363 15.04 26.66 -2.34
N ASP A 364 15.19 26.90 -3.64
CA ASP A 364 15.59 28.18 -4.20
C ASP A 364 14.42 28.94 -4.81
N PHE A 365 14.42 30.26 -4.60
CA PHE A 365 13.55 31.24 -5.23
C PHE A 365 14.41 32.45 -5.58
N SER A 366 14.61 32.71 -6.87
CA SER A 366 15.45 33.81 -7.34
C SER A 366 14.71 34.65 -8.37
N GLY A 367 15.07 35.92 -8.46
CA GLY A 367 14.58 36.81 -9.51
C GLY A 367 15.42 38.07 -9.65
N SER A 368 14.99 38.96 -10.53
CA SER A 368 15.70 40.21 -10.79
C SER A 368 14.74 41.32 -11.23
N PHE A 369 15.03 42.54 -10.83
CA PHE A 369 14.41 43.76 -11.35
C PHE A 369 15.45 44.57 -12.12
N SER A 370 15.05 45.15 -13.25
CA SER A 370 15.93 45.95 -14.11
C SER A 370 15.18 47.17 -14.62
N ASN A 371 15.63 48.35 -14.22
CA ASN A 371 15.20 49.62 -14.80
C ASN A 371 16.42 50.53 -15.07
N TYR A 372 16.94 51.23 -14.05
CA TYR A 372 18.18 52.00 -14.17
C TYR A 372 19.44 51.19 -13.81
N VAL A 373 19.29 50.16 -12.97
CA VAL A 373 20.31 49.18 -12.56
C VAL A 373 19.66 47.79 -12.47
N THR A 374 20.47 46.72 -12.53
CA THR A 374 19.98 45.36 -12.26
C THR A 374 20.16 45.00 -10.79
N ILE A 375 19.07 44.72 -10.08
CA ILE A 375 19.10 44.14 -8.73
C ILE A 375 18.59 42.71 -8.80
N LYS A 376 19.42 41.75 -8.38
CA LYS A 376 19.04 40.34 -8.22
C LYS A 376 18.63 40.07 -6.79
N TYR A 377 17.71 39.14 -6.57
CA TYR A 377 17.41 38.62 -5.24
C TYR A 377 17.47 37.09 -5.24
N ASP A 378 18.11 36.53 -4.20
CA ASP A 378 18.21 35.10 -3.96
C ASP A 378 17.61 34.77 -2.58
N ILE A 379 16.57 33.93 -2.59
CA ILE A 379 15.92 33.42 -1.39
C ILE A 379 16.07 31.90 -1.39
N TYR A 380 16.67 31.33 -0.34
CA TYR A 380 16.70 29.87 -0.22
C TYR A 380 16.68 29.35 1.20
N TYR A 381 16.27 28.10 1.36
CA TYR A 381 16.45 27.37 2.60
C TYR A 381 16.87 25.92 2.37
N ASP A 382 17.75 25.41 3.23
CA ASP A 382 18.17 24.02 3.22
C ASP A 382 17.23 23.17 4.09
N LEU A 383 16.44 22.31 3.45
CA LEU A 383 15.46 21.42 4.09
C LEU A 383 16.04 20.03 4.29
N VAL A 384 16.02 19.54 5.54
CA VAL A 384 16.42 18.17 5.84
C VAL A 384 15.23 17.25 5.98
N LYS A 385 15.36 16.04 5.42
CA LYS A 385 14.35 14.99 5.47
C LYS A 385 14.95 13.72 6.03
N VAL A 386 14.30 13.15 7.04
CA VAL A 386 14.55 11.79 7.51
C VAL A 386 13.95 10.81 6.50
N THR A 387 14.75 9.83 6.05
CA THR A 387 14.40 8.91 4.95
C THR A 387 14.21 7.46 5.39
N ASN A 388 14.47 7.09 6.65
CA ASN A 388 14.31 5.72 7.15
C ASN A 388 12.86 5.22 6.98
N SER A 389 12.65 4.23 6.11
CA SER A 389 11.30 3.76 5.77
C SER A 389 10.54 3.13 6.95
N ASN A 390 11.25 2.45 7.86
CA ASN A 390 10.65 1.74 9.00
C ASN A 390 10.75 2.51 10.32
N TYR A 391 11.03 3.81 10.29
CA TYR A 391 11.12 4.63 11.49
C TYR A 391 9.77 5.26 11.82
N LEU A 392 9.29 5.00 13.04
CA LEU A 392 7.94 5.36 13.46
C LEU A 392 7.66 6.88 13.43
N TYR A 393 8.64 7.68 13.85
CA TYR A 393 8.45 9.12 14.05
C TYR A 393 8.95 9.98 12.89
N LYS A 394 9.26 9.35 11.75
CA LYS A 394 9.80 10.02 10.57
C LYS A 394 8.92 11.19 10.14
N ASP A 395 7.63 10.95 9.92
CA ASP A 395 6.71 11.96 9.39
C ASP A 395 6.49 13.10 10.38
N LYS A 396 6.49 12.79 11.69
CA LYS A 396 6.40 13.78 12.76
C LYS A 396 7.63 14.70 12.77
N ILE A 397 8.83 14.14 12.72
CA ILE A 397 10.07 14.91 12.68
C ILE A 397 10.15 15.72 11.39
N ASN A 398 9.90 15.11 10.22
CA ASN A 398 9.94 15.80 8.93
C ASN A 398 8.95 16.97 8.88
N LYS A 399 7.75 16.80 9.42
CA LYS A 399 6.79 17.90 9.54
C LYS A 399 7.36 19.02 10.43
N SER A 400 7.92 18.69 11.59
CA SER A 400 8.50 19.70 12.47
C SER A 400 9.70 20.43 11.86
N ILE A 401 10.54 19.75 11.07
CA ILE A 401 11.65 20.40 10.34
C ILE A 401 11.09 21.32 9.26
N GLN A 402 10.09 20.85 8.50
CA GLN A 402 9.41 21.70 7.52
C GLN A 402 8.76 22.92 8.17
N ASP A 403 8.19 22.78 9.37
CA ASP A 403 7.62 23.91 10.11
C ASP A 403 8.69 24.94 10.51
N VAL A 404 9.93 24.52 10.81
CA VAL A 404 11.06 25.46 11.05
C VAL A 404 11.44 26.22 9.77
N CYS A 405 11.56 25.52 8.63
CA CYS A 405 11.86 26.19 7.35
C CYS A 405 10.70 27.09 6.90
N ASN A 406 9.45 26.66 7.11
CA ASN A 406 8.26 27.47 6.84
C ASN A 406 8.19 28.69 7.75
N GLU A 407 8.60 28.58 9.00
CA GLU A 407 8.71 29.72 9.92
C GLU A 407 9.79 30.71 9.47
N PHE A 408 10.92 30.25 8.93
CA PHE A 408 11.89 31.14 8.32
C PHE A 408 11.30 31.81 7.06
N TYR A 409 10.61 31.04 6.24
CA TYR A 409 10.10 31.48 4.94
C TYR A 409 8.87 32.41 5.06
N ASN A 410 7.95 32.15 6.00
CA ASN A 410 6.70 32.89 6.23
C ASN A 410 6.74 33.76 7.50
N GLY A 411 7.69 33.55 8.41
CA GLY A 411 7.71 34.16 9.73
C GLY A 411 7.08 33.33 10.86
N LYS A 412 7.51 33.57 12.11
CA LYS A 412 6.77 33.22 13.33
C LYS A 412 6.17 34.48 13.95
N GLY A 413 4.90 34.42 14.34
CA GLY A 413 4.21 35.50 15.03
C GLY A 413 4.91 35.89 16.32
N ASP A 414 5.33 37.16 16.39
CA ASP A 414 5.29 38.06 17.57
C ASP A 414 6.28 39.24 17.51
N SER A 415 7.03 39.45 16.42
CA SER A 415 7.70 40.74 16.20
C SER A 415 7.97 41.02 14.72
N TYR A 416 7.56 42.22 14.27
CA TYR A 416 7.65 42.80 12.93
C TYR A 416 7.40 41.81 11.78
N ASP A 417 6.21 41.90 11.19
CA ASP A 417 5.68 41.06 10.10
C ASP A 417 6.78 40.61 9.10
N LYS A 418 7.04 39.29 9.03
CA LYS A 418 8.25 38.69 8.39
C LYS A 418 7.96 38.06 7.03
N GLU A 419 6.71 37.75 6.72
CA GLU A 419 6.28 37.66 5.31
C GLU A 419 6.53 39.02 4.65
N SER A 420 6.22 40.09 5.39
CA SER A 420 6.71 41.42 5.05
C SER A 420 8.24 41.48 4.95
N MET A 421 9.09 40.76 5.68
CA MET A 421 10.56 40.81 5.39
C MET A 421 10.94 40.25 4.01
N ARG A 422 10.30 39.17 3.54
CA ARG A 422 10.51 38.64 2.19
C ARG A 422 9.91 39.56 1.14
N GLU A 423 8.68 40.01 1.36
CA GLU A 423 8.02 41.00 0.49
C GLU A 423 8.85 42.28 0.47
N ASN A 424 9.25 42.82 1.62
CA ASN A 424 10.19 43.93 1.78
C ASN A 424 11.49 43.66 1.04
N LEU A 425 12.08 42.46 1.02
CA LEU A 425 13.30 42.22 0.24
C LEU A 425 13.03 42.39 -1.27
N ILE A 426 11.93 41.81 -1.77
CA ILE A 426 11.53 41.87 -3.18
C ILE A 426 11.11 43.30 -3.56
N GLU A 427 10.25 43.92 -2.77
CA GLU A 427 9.78 45.30 -2.89
C GLU A 427 10.94 46.29 -2.75
N TYR A 428 11.88 46.05 -1.84
CA TYR A 428 13.08 46.87 -1.70
C TYR A 428 14.01 46.69 -2.90
N ALA A 429 14.18 45.48 -3.40
CA ALA A 429 14.92 45.24 -4.64
C ALA A 429 14.29 45.99 -5.82
N GLU A 430 12.96 45.96 -5.94
CA GLU A 430 12.21 46.69 -6.96
C GLU A 430 12.31 48.21 -6.77
N TYR A 431 12.13 48.71 -5.55
CA TYR A 431 12.25 50.11 -5.21
C TYR A 431 13.64 50.65 -5.56
N MET A 432 14.70 49.92 -5.18
CA MET A 432 16.08 50.31 -5.43
C MET A 432 16.40 50.33 -6.92
N ALA A 433 15.93 49.32 -7.68
CA ALA A 433 16.08 49.29 -9.14
C ALA A 433 15.36 50.47 -9.84
N ASN A 434 14.28 50.98 -9.26
CA ASN A 434 13.45 52.04 -9.83
C ASN A 434 13.85 53.46 -9.41
N ASN A 435 14.43 53.66 -8.22
CA ASN A 435 14.62 55.00 -7.63
C ASN A 435 16.08 55.40 -7.42
N TYR A 436 17.03 54.47 -7.48
CA TYR A 436 18.44 54.78 -7.29
C TYR A 436 19.25 54.50 -8.56
N TYR A 437 20.10 55.47 -8.94
CA TYR A 437 21.22 55.24 -9.85
C TYR A 437 22.34 54.55 -9.07
N ALA A 438 22.11 53.32 -8.61
CA ALA A 438 23.21 52.50 -8.10
C ALA A 438 24.24 52.34 -9.22
N SER A 439 25.53 52.47 -8.89
CA SER A 439 26.59 52.53 -9.91
C SER A 439 27.01 51.16 -10.44
N TYR A 440 26.51 50.05 -9.87
CA TYR A 440 26.89 48.67 -10.20
C TYR A 440 25.72 47.70 -9.92
N ASP A 441 25.73 46.53 -10.55
CA ASP A 441 24.78 45.44 -10.28
C ASP A 441 24.99 44.87 -8.87
N GLU A 442 23.90 44.65 -8.12
CA GLU A 442 23.92 44.06 -6.77
C GLU A 442 23.02 42.83 -6.64
N THR A 443 23.33 41.97 -5.65
CA THR A 443 22.52 40.78 -5.31
C THR A 443 22.10 40.84 -3.84
N TYR A 444 20.79 40.88 -3.62
CA TYR A 444 20.17 40.84 -2.30
C TYR A 444 19.88 39.39 -1.91
N MET A 445 19.95 39.08 -0.62
CA MET A 445 19.86 37.70 -0.13
C MET A 445 19.00 37.58 1.12
N TRP A 446 18.22 36.51 1.17
CA TRP A 446 17.52 36.02 2.36
C TRP A 446 17.62 34.49 2.40
N LYS A 447 18.53 33.97 3.23
CA LYS A 447 18.88 32.55 3.20
C LYS A 447 18.85 31.89 4.57
N LEU A 448 18.43 30.62 4.61
CA LEU A 448 18.54 29.72 5.76
C LEU A 448 19.44 28.55 5.39
N GLU A 449 20.70 28.63 5.79
CA GLU A 449 21.75 27.68 5.42
C GLU A 449 21.97 26.68 6.55
N LEU A 450 22.03 25.40 6.21
CA LEU A 450 22.22 24.33 7.19
C LEU A 450 23.70 24.23 7.58
N GLU A 451 24.00 24.45 8.86
CA GLU A 451 25.38 24.45 9.37
C GLU A 451 25.80 23.06 9.86
N HIS A 452 24.96 22.45 10.72
CA HIS A 452 25.22 21.12 11.25
C HIS A 452 23.98 20.24 11.19
N VAL A 453 24.23 18.96 10.89
CA VAL A 453 23.30 17.86 11.16
C VAL A 453 24.07 16.77 11.82
N ASN A 454 23.62 16.39 13.01
CA ASN A 454 24.22 15.30 13.75
C ASN A 454 23.17 14.31 14.21
N ASN A 455 23.57 13.05 14.23
CA ASN A 455 22.72 11.94 14.57
C ASN A 455 23.44 10.97 15.49
N SER A 456 23.53 11.36 16.76
CA SER A 456 24.29 10.62 17.74
C SER A 456 23.54 10.59 19.06
N LYS A 457 23.88 9.60 19.90
CA LYS A 457 23.40 9.50 21.30
C LYS A 457 21.87 9.54 21.46
N GLY A 458 21.13 9.10 20.44
CA GLY A 458 19.66 9.09 20.47
C GLY A 458 19.01 10.42 20.09
N TYR A 459 19.76 11.36 19.52
CA TYR A 459 19.27 12.65 19.06
C TYR A 459 19.57 12.88 17.58
N LEU A 460 18.62 13.50 16.88
CA LEU A 460 18.86 14.21 15.63
C LEU A 460 18.93 15.69 15.95
N SER A 461 20.12 16.30 15.85
CA SER A 461 20.36 17.70 16.20
C SER A 461 20.80 18.48 14.98
N MET A 462 20.28 19.70 14.85
CA MET A 462 20.40 20.50 13.65
C MET A 462 20.43 21.98 14.00
N ASN A 463 21.24 22.75 13.28
CA ASN A 463 21.17 24.20 13.28
C ASN A 463 21.30 24.77 11.88
N TRP A 464 20.72 25.95 11.72
CA TRP A 464 20.79 26.74 10.52
C TRP A 464 21.20 28.16 10.87
N SER A 465 22.02 28.78 10.01
CA SER A 465 22.22 30.22 10.02
C SER A 465 21.22 30.88 9.08
N ALA A 466 20.52 31.90 9.58
CA ALA A 466 19.66 32.75 8.79
C ALA A 466 20.39 34.07 8.52
N GLN A 467 20.52 34.45 7.25
CA GLN A 467 21.24 35.65 6.84
C GLN A 467 20.39 36.50 5.91
N TRP A 468 20.45 37.82 6.13
CA TRP A 468 19.81 38.84 5.33
C TRP A 468 20.82 39.87 4.84
N TYR A 469 20.74 40.23 3.56
CA TYR A 469 21.57 41.26 2.94
C TYR A 469 20.79 42.01 1.85
N ALA A 470 20.80 43.34 1.91
CA ALA A 470 20.17 44.22 0.93
C ALA A 470 20.95 45.53 0.73
N GLY A 471 22.25 45.44 0.43
CA GLY A 471 23.10 46.63 0.17
C GLY A 471 23.45 47.44 1.43
N GLY A 472 24.37 46.92 2.27
CA GLY A 472 24.76 47.55 3.54
C GLY A 472 25.22 46.56 4.61
N VAL A 473 24.77 46.74 5.86
CA VAL A 473 25.07 45.83 6.99
C VAL A 473 24.08 44.65 7.00
N GLY A 474 24.60 43.42 6.99
CA GLY A 474 23.80 42.19 7.11
C GLY A 474 23.75 41.67 8.56
N ASN A 475 22.68 40.94 8.88
CA ASN A 475 22.50 40.30 10.20
C ASN A 475 22.47 38.78 10.06
N ILE A 476 22.94 38.09 11.10
CA ILE A 476 22.90 36.63 11.21
C ILE A 476 22.19 36.24 12.51
N PHE A 477 21.26 35.31 12.42
CA PHE A 477 20.56 34.70 13.55
C PHE A 477 20.42 33.18 13.35
N TYR A 478 20.08 32.45 14.41
CA TYR A 478 20.06 30.98 14.39
C TYR A 478 18.66 30.40 14.51
N TYR A 479 18.46 29.32 13.78
CA TYR A 479 17.42 28.35 14.06
C TYR A 479 18.07 27.04 14.48
N SER A 480 17.44 26.35 15.42
CA SER A 480 17.87 25.01 15.79
C SER A 480 16.69 24.09 16.07
N ALA A 481 16.95 22.81 15.83
CA ALA A 481 16.02 21.77 16.17
C ALA A 481 16.78 20.50 16.58
N THR A 482 16.52 20.07 17.80
CA THR A 482 17.02 18.80 18.32
C THR A 482 15.83 17.89 18.63
N TYR A 483 15.85 16.67 18.13
CA TYR A 483 14.78 15.68 18.29
C TYR A 483 15.30 14.45 19.02
N ASP A 484 14.55 13.97 20.01
CA ASP A 484 14.79 12.66 20.61
C ASP A 484 14.23 11.56 19.69
N ILE A 485 15.12 10.75 19.10
CA ILE A 485 14.72 9.72 18.12
C ILE A 485 13.83 8.62 18.73
N ARG A 486 13.85 8.47 20.05
CA ARG A 486 13.02 7.46 20.74
C ARG A 486 11.57 7.87 20.86
N THR A 487 11.29 9.17 20.74
CA THR A 487 9.95 9.74 20.97
C THR A 487 9.46 10.55 19.77
N GLY A 488 10.35 10.99 18.88
CA GLY A 488 10.03 11.88 17.79
C GLY A 488 9.76 13.32 18.21
N GLU A 489 9.96 13.65 19.50
CA GLU A 489 9.69 14.98 20.04
C GLU A 489 10.88 15.90 19.82
N LYS A 490 10.61 17.16 19.46
CA LYS A 490 11.58 18.25 19.61
C LYS A 490 11.87 18.42 21.11
N VAL A 491 13.14 18.53 21.48
CA VAL A 491 13.59 18.64 22.88
C VAL A 491 14.23 19.99 23.14
N THR A 492 14.09 20.46 24.38
CA THR A 492 14.74 21.68 24.86
C THR A 492 16.15 21.37 25.37
N LEU A 493 17.01 22.38 25.38
CA LEU A 493 18.35 22.30 25.93
C LEU A 493 18.35 21.82 27.40
N GLN A 494 17.40 22.33 28.19
CA GLN A 494 17.19 21.94 29.58
C GLN A 494 16.97 20.42 29.72
N LYS A 495 16.12 19.85 28.86
CA LYS A 495 15.82 18.40 28.85
C LYS A 495 17.02 17.57 28.42
N VAL A 496 17.81 18.07 27.47
CA VAL A 496 19.02 17.40 26.98
C VAL A 496 20.08 17.30 28.07
N LEU A 497 20.30 18.37 28.83
CA LEU A 497 21.30 18.42 29.90
C LEU A 497 20.79 17.94 31.27
N GLY A 498 19.48 17.71 31.43
CA GLY A 498 18.89 17.25 32.69
C GLY A 498 18.96 18.29 33.82
N MET A 499 18.82 19.57 33.50
CA MET A 499 19.03 20.69 34.44
C MET A 499 17.73 21.44 34.76
N SER A 500 17.71 22.27 35.79
CA SER A 500 16.64 23.27 35.97
C SER A 500 16.86 24.47 35.02
N ASN A 501 15.86 25.33 34.82
CA ASN A 501 16.02 26.56 34.04
C ASN A 501 17.07 27.50 34.67
N GLU A 502 17.12 27.55 36.00
CA GLU A 502 18.07 28.39 36.73
C GLU A 502 19.51 27.83 36.61
N ASP A 503 19.68 26.52 36.73
CA ASP A 503 20.99 25.88 36.54
C ASP A 503 21.49 26.06 35.10
N LEU A 504 20.59 25.93 34.12
CA LEU A 504 20.92 26.14 32.72
C LEU A 504 21.33 27.59 32.46
N LEU A 505 20.58 28.57 32.99
CA LEU A 505 20.91 29.99 32.89
C LEU A 505 22.29 30.27 33.49
N ASN A 506 22.57 29.75 34.69
CA ASN A 506 23.90 29.88 35.32
C ASN A 506 24.99 29.23 34.47
N LYS A 507 24.73 28.05 33.89
CA LYS A 507 25.71 27.34 33.06
C LYS A 507 26.06 28.11 31.79
N ILE A 508 25.07 28.62 31.08
CA ILE A 508 25.27 29.46 29.90
C ILE A 508 26.00 30.75 30.28
N THR A 509 25.58 31.42 31.36
CA THR A 509 26.24 32.65 31.85
C THR A 509 27.70 32.38 32.20
N ASN A 510 28.01 31.29 32.90
CA ASN A 510 29.38 30.91 33.25
C ASN A 510 30.24 30.62 32.02
N ALA A 511 29.66 30.02 30.98
CA ALA A 511 30.39 29.71 29.75
C ALA A 511 30.67 30.99 28.93
N LEU A 512 29.76 31.96 28.96
CA LEU A 512 29.90 33.25 28.28
C LEU A 512 30.76 34.26 29.04
N TYR A 513 30.74 34.23 30.38
CA TYR A 513 31.37 35.26 31.20
C TYR A 513 32.87 35.49 30.91
N PRO A 514 33.71 34.47 30.65
CA PRO A 514 35.11 34.68 30.26
C PRO A 514 35.28 35.57 29.02
N ILE A 515 34.31 35.53 28.10
CA ILE A 515 34.28 36.32 26.85
C ILE A 515 33.86 37.77 27.14
N TRP A 516 32.90 37.96 28.07
CA TRP A 516 32.23 39.24 28.30
C TRP A 516 32.69 40.01 29.55
N LYS A 517 33.57 39.42 30.37
CA LYS A 517 33.99 40.00 31.65
C LYS A 517 34.64 41.39 31.55
N SER A 518 35.19 41.77 30.40
CA SER A 518 35.75 43.11 30.16
C SER A 518 34.69 44.16 29.85
N SER A 519 33.48 43.74 29.48
CA SER A 519 32.42 44.61 28.98
C SER A 519 31.25 44.74 29.96
N MET A 520 31.02 43.74 30.82
CA MET A 520 29.92 43.74 31.80
C MET A 520 30.17 42.80 32.98
N SER A 521 29.45 43.02 34.08
CA SER A 521 29.45 42.13 35.25
C SER A 521 28.68 40.83 34.98
N TYR A 522 28.94 39.80 35.81
CA TYR A 522 28.24 38.52 35.72
C TYR A 522 26.71 38.67 35.83
N ASN A 523 26.23 39.54 36.73
CA ASN A 523 24.80 39.73 36.95
C ASN A 523 24.11 40.45 35.77
N GLU A 524 24.81 41.40 35.13
CA GLU A 524 24.33 42.04 33.91
C GLU A 524 24.24 41.03 32.76
N LEU A 525 25.28 40.23 32.55
CA LEU A 525 25.26 39.17 31.54
C LEU A 525 24.14 38.15 31.80
N LYS A 526 23.99 37.71 33.04
CA LYS A 526 22.93 36.76 33.43
C LYS A 526 21.54 37.32 33.13
N LYS A 527 21.34 38.62 33.36
CA LYS A 527 20.08 39.32 33.05
C LYS A 527 19.82 39.32 31.55
N ILE A 528 20.83 39.66 30.73
CA ILE A 528 20.74 39.63 29.26
C ILE A 528 20.40 38.23 28.77
N VAL A 529 21.13 37.20 29.19
CA VAL A 529 20.87 35.81 28.78
C VAL A 529 19.43 35.39 29.14
N LYS A 530 18.95 35.78 30.33
CA LYS A 530 17.58 35.47 30.76
C LYS A 530 16.52 36.18 29.91
N GLU A 531 16.73 37.46 29.61
CA GLU A 531 15.79 38.30 28.86
C GLU A 531 15.74 37.91 27.37
N THR A 532 16.91 37.66 26.75
CA THR A 532 17.02 37.35 25.32
C THR A 532 16.50 35.94 24.98
N PHE A 533 16.74 34.94 25.83
CA PHE A 533 16.54 33.54 25.45
C PHE A 533 15.39 32.82 26.12
N ASN A 534 14.48 33.52 26.81
CA ASN A 534 13.34 33.03 27.61
C ASN A 534 12.84 31.59 27.29
N ASN A 535 13.61 30.58 27.74
CA ASN A 535 13.48 29.13 27.50
C ASN A 535 13.65 28.58 26.06
N ASN A 536 13.86 29.41 25.04
CA ASN A 536 14.03 29.00 23.64
C ASN A 536 15.49 29.16 23.16
N TYR A 537 16.43 28.64 23.94
CA TYR A 537 17.85 28.66 23.62
C TYR A 537 18.14 27.91 22.31
N ASN A 538 18.84 28.57 21.38
CA ASN A 538 19.37 27.90 20.21
C ASN A 538 20.58 27.04 20.58
N PHE A 539 20.58 25.78 20.16
CA PHE A 539 21.67 24.85 20.48
C PHE A 539 21.74 23.71 19.48
N TYR A 540 22.92 23.09 19.39
CA TYR A 540 23.06 21.81 18.72
C TYR A 540 23.97 20.85 19.51
N ILE A 541 23.95 19.58 19.11
CA ILE A 541 24.76 18.52 19.68
C ILE A 541 25.68 17.99 18.59
N ASP A 542 26.98 17.99 18.81
CA ASP A 542 27.97 17.45 17.85
C ASP A 542 28.06 15.92 17.90
N GLY A 543 28.83 15.31 16.99
CA GLY A 543 29.01 13.85 16.92
C GLY A 543 29.64 13.21 18.17
N SER A 544 30.32 14.00 19.00
CA SER A 544 30.93 13.56 20.25
C SER A 544 29.97 13.66 21.44
N GLY A 545 28.79 14.23 21.25
CA GLY A 545 27.81 14.52 22.29
C GLY A 545 28.07 15.83 23.04
N ASN A 546 28.95 16.69 22.54
CA ASN A 546 29.13 18.03 23.08
C ASN A 546 27.95 18.90 22.68
N VAL A 547 27.52 19.76 23.60
CA VAL A 547 26.37 20.63 23.45
C VAL A 547 26.86 22.06 23.36
N TYR A 548 26.49 22.72 22.27
CA TYR A 548 26.88 24.09 21.96
C TYR A 548 25.67 24.99 22.00
N PHE A 549 25.79 26.08 22.74
CA PHE A 549 24.82 27.17 22.75
C PHE A 549 25.18 28.16 21.64
N LEU A 550 24.16 28.60 20.89
CA LEU A 550 24.30 29.50 19.76
C LEU A 550 23.67 30.86 20.10
N TYR A 551 24.38 31.94 19.79
CA TYR A 551 23.83 33.29 19.82
C TYR A 551 24.17 34.07 18.54
N GLY A 552 23.19 34.81 18.04
CA GLY A 552 23.30 35.66 16.87
C GLY A 552 23.82 37.06 17.19
N SER A 553 23.97 37.86 16.14
CA SER A 553 24.37 39.27 16.27
C SER A 553 23.37 40.04 17.14
N TYR A 554 23.87 40.91 18.02
CA TYR A 554 23.08 41.78 18.90
C TYR A 554 22.26 41.08 20.00
N GLU A 555 22.32 39.75 20.12
CA GLU A 555 21.63 39.02 21.19
C GLU A 555 22.33 39.16 22.55
N ILE A 556 23.67 39.07 22.54
CA ILE A 556 24.55 39.18 23.72
C ILE A 556 25.63 40.26 23.53
N ALA A 557 25.90 40.61 22.27
CA ALA A 557 27.14 41.19 21.78
C ALA A 557 26.89 42.18 20.64
N THR A 558 27.69 43.24 20.53
CA THR A 558 27.47 44.28 19.51
C THR A 558 27.86 43.89 18.07
N THR A 559 28.65 42.85 17.83
CA THR A 559 29.18 42.63 16.47
C THR A 559 29.47 41.18 16.03
N SER A 560 29.55 40.18 16.92
CA SER A 560 29.97 38.82 16.52
C SER A 560 28.95 37.73 16.85
N TYR A 561 28.77 36.85 15.87
CA TYR A 561 28.31 35.48 16.05
C TYR A 561 29.33 34.69 16.85
N ASP A 562 28.88 33.81 17.74
CA ASP A 562 29.72 32.79 18.32
C ASP A 562 28.88 31.60 18.82
N GLU A 563 29.56 30.46 18.96
CA GLU A 563 29.05 29.30 19.67
C GLU A 563 29.87 29.07 20.95
N VAL A 564 29.22 28.59 22.00
CA VAL A 564 29.91 28.30 23.26
C VAL A 564 29.55 26.90 23.73
N TYR A 565 30.58 26.13 24.05
CA TYR A 565 30.43 24.82 24.68
C TYR A 565 29.83 24.97 26.07
N ILE A 566 28.71 24.28 26.32
CA ILE A 566 27.96 24.35 27.58
C ILE A 566 27.77 22.97 28.22
N GLY A 567 28.33 21.90 27.67
CA GLY A 567 28.34 20.59 28.33
C GLY A 567 28.33 19.41 27.37
N LYS A 568 28.13 18.22 27.94
CA LYS A 568 28.14 16.95 27.21
C LYS A 568 27.02 16.05 27.72
N ILE A 569 26.43 15.26 26.83
CA ILE A 569 25.37 14.28 27.14
C ILE A 569 25.86 12.86 27.39
#